data_AF-A0A965AGY4-F1
#
_entry.id   AF-A0A965AGY4-F1
#
_cell.length_a   1.000
_cell.length_b   1.000
_cell.length_c   1.000
_cell.angle_alpha   90.00
_cell.angle_beta   90.00
_cell.angle_gamma   90.00
#
_symmetry.space_group_name_H-M   'P 1'
#
loop_
_entity.id
_entity.type
_entity.pdbx_description
1 polymer ?
#
loop_
_entity_poly.entity_id
_entity_poly.type
_entity_poly.pdbx_seq_one_letter_code
_entity_poly.pdbx_strand_id
1 'polypeptide(L)'
;MKKYALFPIVGFLFLSCYSTTEIELSDDESLLVVNSINFQPDSTWLIEISRSQPYLKNNNFKMIDNAIVSIKDENNVEIPLAATNVNGKILYTSNQKPAYKNKYVLKISAPGFGDVEATSELPEPVSIENISTLSLFFWMRSTSTISSAPKLFAKVTELYFSIFFWMSEMTFFVFSLIVLISASLISISSICFLIGFVIMSEP
;
A
#
# COMPACT_ATOMS: atom_id res chain seq x y z
N MET A 1 4.18 -62.44 -22.08
CA MET A 1 4.56 -61.45 -23.12
C MET A 1 4.34 -60.01 -22.63
N LYS A 2 4.90 -59.62 -21.46
CA LYS A 2 4.67 -58.29 -20.84
C LYS A 2 5.94 -57.50 -20.47
N LYS A 3 7.14 -58.04 -20.72
CA LYS A 3 8.41 -57.45 -20.25
C LYS A 3 9.04 -56.44 -21.22
N TYR A 4 8.57 -56.35 -22.46
CA TYR A 4 9.15 -55.47 -23.48
C TYR A 4 8.39 -54.15 -23.69
N ALA A 5 7.22 -53.98 -23.06
CA ALA A 5 6.42 -52.75 -23.17
C ALA A 5 6.99 -51.58 -22.35
N LEU A 6 7.93 -51.83 -21.43
CA LEU A 6 8.51 -50.79 -20.55
C LEU A 6 9.67 -50.04 -21.21
N PHE A 7 10.30 -50.63 -22.23
CA PHE A 7 11.44 -50.06 -22.94
C PHE A 7 11.13 -48.75 -23.71
N PRO A 8 10.01 -48.61 -24.45
CA PRO A 8 9.71 -47.36 -25.16
C PRO A 8 9.34 -46.19 -24.23
N ILE A 9 8.77 -46.48 -23.05
CA ILE A 9 8.39 -45.46 -22.07
C ILE A 9 9.62 -44.82 -21.42
N VAL A 10 10.66 -45.61 -21.12
CA VAL A 10 11.91 -45.11 -20.57
C VAL A 10 12.69 -44.29 -21.59
N GLY A 11 12.64 -44.67 -22.88
CA GLY A 11 13.27 -43.90 -23.96
C GLY A 11 12.66 -42.51 -24.16
N PHE A 12 11.35 -42.36 -23.93
CA PHE A 12 10.65 -41.08 -24.13
C PHE A 12 11.03 -40.01 -23.08
N LEU A 13 11.49 -40.43 -21.89
CA LEU A 13 11.88 -39.51 -20.82
C LEU A 13 13.20 -38.78 -21.08
N PHE A 14 14.02 -39.24 -22.04
CA PHE A 14 15.31 -38.63 -22.37
C PHE A 14 15.24 -37.58 -23.49
N LEU A 15 14.06 -37.34 -24.08
CA LEU A 15 13.88 -36.36 -25.16
C LEU A 15 13.61 -34.93 -24.67
N SER A 16 13.57 -34.70 -23.35
CA SER A 16 13.40 -33.34 -22.80
C SER A 16 14.71 -32.57 -22.84
N CYS A 17 15.10 -32.10 -24.03
CA CYS A 17 16.13 -31.08 -24.17
C CYS A 17 15.49 -29.73 -23.86
N TYR A 18 15.76 -29.19 -22.67
CA TYR A 18 15.39 -27.82 -22.35
C TYR A 18 16.53 -26.90 -22.79
N SER A 19 16.19 -25.81 -23.47
CA SER A 19 17.13 -24.77 -23.84
C SER A 19 16.87 -23.58 -22.92
N THR A 20 17.85 -23.19 -22.12
CA THR A 20 17.80 -21.97 -21.32
C THR A 20 18.32 -20.83 -22.17
N THR A 21 17.42 -20.05 -22.75
CA THR A 21 17.77 -18.72 -23.25
C THR A 21 17.92 -17.79 -22.06
N GLU A 22 19.16 -17.39 -21.78
CA GLU A 22 19.44 -16.27 -20.89
C GLU A 22 19.02 -15.00 -21.62
N ILE A 23 17.94 -14.38 -21.17
CA ILE A 23 17.51 -13.08 -21.68
C ILE A 23 18.35 -12.05 -20.92
N GLU A 24 19.35 -11.48 -21.59
CA GLU A 24 20.04 -10.30 -21.10
C GLU A 24 19.07 -9.12 -21.17
N LEU A 25 18.40 -8.87 -20.04
CA LEU A 25 17.57 -7.69 -19.87
C LEU A 25 18.53 -6.54 -19.56
N SER A 26 18.54 -5.57 -20.48
CA SER A 26 19.37 -4.37 -20.36
C SER A 26 19.05 -3.68 -19.03
N ASP A 27 20.08 -3.21 -18.33
CA ASP A 27 19.90 -2.50 -17.06
C ASP A 27 19.14 -1.19 -17.37
N ASP A 28 17.83 -1.17 -17.07
CA ASP A 28 17.01 0.01 -17.28
C ASP A 28 17.51 1.15 -16.39
N GLU A 29 17.81 2.29 -17.02
CA GLU A 29 18.17 3.50 -16.29
C GLU A 29 17.02 3.92 -15.38
N SER A 30 17.36 4.33 -14.16
CA SER A 30 16.32 4.77 -13.22
C SER A 30 15.73 6.10 -13.68
N LEU A 31 14.41 6.18 -13.69
CA LEU A 31 13.65 7.36 -14.08
C LEU A 31 13.17 8.13 -12.85
N LEU A 32 12.99 9.43 -13.01
CA LEU A 32 12.35 10.28 -12.02
C LEU A 32 10.83 10.05 -12.07
N VAL A 33 10.24 9.69 -10.95
CA VAL A 33 8.79 9.45 -10.83
C VAL A 33 8.19 10.52 -9.94
N VAL A 34 7.19 11.22 -10.48
CA VAL A 34 6.49 12.32 -9.83
C VAL A 34 5.06 11.90 -9.59
N ASN A 35 4.62 11.96 -8.34
CA ASN A 35 3.25 11.66 -7.95
C ASN A 35 2.64 12.88 -7.25
N SER A 36 1.48 13.32 -7.73
CA SER A 36 0.70 14.33 -7.03
C SER A 36 -0.25 13.63 -6.07
N ILE A 37 0.08 13.67 -4.78
CA ILE A 37 -0.76 13.08 -3.73
C ILE A 37 -2.02 13.91 -3.54
N ASN A 38 -1.89 15.24 -3.60
CA ASN A 38 -3.03 16.13 -3.37
C ASN A 38 -3.01 17.34 -4.29
N PHE A 39 -3.99 17.37 -5.19
CA PHE A 39 -4.24 18.43 -6.16
C PHE A 39 -5.70 18.87 -6.05
N GLN A 40 -6.04 19.45 -4.90
CA GLN A 40 -7.40 19.86 -4.55
C GLN A 40 -7.40 21.27 -3.97
N PRO A 41 -8.44 22.07 -4.25
CA PRO A 41 -8.48 23.48 -3.87
C PRO A 41 -8.71 23.70 -2.36
N ASP A 42 -9.22 22.68 -1.66
CA ASP A 42 -9.39 22.69 -0.21
C ASP A 42 -8.06 22.48 0.54
N SER A 43 -7.05 21.95 -0.13
CA SER A 43 -5.82 21.44 0.43
C SER A 43 -4.58 22.14 -0.12
N THR A 44 -3.47 22.05 0.61
CA THR A 44 -2.16 22.44 0.10
C THR A 44 -1.63 21.41 -0.88
N TRP A 45 -0.73 21.85 -1.75
CA TRP A 45 0.03 20.99 -2.65
C TRP A 45 0.77 19.89 -1.89
N LEU A 46 0.62 18.65 -2.32
CA LEU A 46 1.43 17.54 -1.83
C LEU A 46 1.97 16.75 -3.01
N ILE A 47 3.27 16.81 -3.20
CA ILE A 47 3.97 16.14 -4.29
C ILE A 47 5.01 15.19 -3.70
N GLU A 48 4.99 13.95 -4.19
CA GLU A 48 5.94 12.90 -3.84
C GLU A 48 6.87 12.68 -5.04
N ILE A 49 8.17 12.72 -4.78
CA ILE A 49 9.20 12.51 -5.79
C ILE A 49 10.01 11.28 -5.40
N SER A 50 10.06 10.32 -6.31
CA SER A 50 10.72 9.04 -6.10
C SER A 50 11.51 8.62 -7.32
N ARG A 51 12.38 7.64 -7.12
CA ARG A 51 13.19 7.03 -8.17
C ARG A 51 12.57 5.69 -8.59
N SER A 52 12.36 5.48 -9.88
CA SER A 52 11.96 4.17 -10.40
C SER A 52 13.07 3.14 -10.16
N GLN A 53 12.69 1.88 -9.98
CA GLN A 53 13.63 0.79 -9.79
C GLN A 53 13.40 -0.30 -10.83
N PRO A 54 14.48 -0.91 -11.35
CA PRO A 54 14.35 -2.05 -12.25
C PRO A 54 13.77 -3.25 -11.50
N TYR A 55 12.95 -4.04 -12.17
CA TYR A 55 12.16 -5.13 -11.61
C TYR A 55 12.99 -6.21 -10.88
N LEU A 56 14.28 -6.37 -11.25
CA LEU A 56 15.20 -7.33 -10.62
C LEU A 56 15.73 -6.88 -9.26
N LYS A 57 15.60 -5.59 -8.90
CA LYS A 57 16.10 -5.06 -7.62
C LYS A 57 14.97 -5.03 -6.59
N ASN A 58 15.05 -5.91 -5.60
CA ASN A 58 14.08 -6.00 -4.50
C ASN A 58 14.34 -4.99 -3.37
N ASN A 59 14.71 -3.75 -3.73
CA ASN A 59 14.97 -2.71 -2.74
C ASN A 59 13.71 -1.87 -2.51
N ASN A 60 13.60 -1.26 -1.32
CA ASN A 60 12.55 -0.28 -1.09
C ASN A 60 12.71 0.92 -2.04
N PHE A 61 11.60 1.48 -2.50
CA PHE A 61 11.59 2.72 -3.29
C PHE A 61 12.35 3.82 -2.56
N LYS A 62 13.30 4.46 -3.26
CA LYS A 62 14.09 5.56 -2.70
C LYS A 62 13.40 6.87 -3.05
N MET A 63 13.06 7.63 -2.02
CA MET A 63 12.62 9.01 -2.17
C MET A 63 13.80 9.91 -2.47
N ILE A 64 13.53 11.01 -3.18
CA ILE A 64 14.52 12.04 -3.49
C ILE A 64 14.20 13.24 -2.58
N ASP A 65 15.17 13.65 -1.78
CA ASP A 65 15.04 14.71 -0.77
C ASP A 65 15.67 16.05 -1.18
N ASN A 66 16.47 16.03 -2.23
CA ASN A 66 17.26 17.16 -2.73
C ASN A 66 16.78 17.68 -4.09
N ALA A 67 15.52 17.47 -4.45
CA ALA A 67 14.92 18.07 -5.64
C ALA A 67 14.49 19.52 -5.41
N ILE A 68 14.68 20.35 -6.42
CA ILE A 68 14.12 21.70 -6.51
C ILE A 68 12.79 21.59 -7.23
N VAL A 69 11.72 22.02 -6.56
CA VAL A 69 10.35 21.88 -7.05
C VAL A 69 9.67 23.23 -7.05
N SER A 70 9.14 23.64 -8.20
CA SER A 70 8.34 24.85 -8.34
C SER A 70 7.10 24.59 -9.17
N ILE A 71 6.04 25.32 -8.85
CA ILE A 71 4.80 25.33 -9.62
C ILE A 71 4.64 26.71 -10.22
N LYS A 72 4.30 26.76 -11.49
CA LYS A 72 4.01 27.99 -12.20
C LYS A 72 2.51 28.06 -12.48
N ASP A 73 1.86 29.12 -12.00
CA ASP A 73 0.44 29.39 -12.25
C ASP A 73 0.24 30.03 -13.64
N GLU A 74 -1.01 30.17 -14.08
CA GLU A 74 -1.40 30.77 -15.37
C GLU A 74 -0.82 32.18 -15.57
N ASN A 75 -0.70 32.94 -14.47
CA ASN A 75 -0.10 34.27 -14.45
C ASN A 75 1.44 34.27 -14.53
N ASN A 76 2.07 33.13 -14.79
CA ASN A 76 3.51 32.91 -14.78
C ASN A 76 4.19 33.17 -13.42
N VAL A 77 3.43 33.15 -12.32
CA VAL A 77 3.97 33.28 -10.96
C VAL A 77 4.53 31.93 -10.52
N GLU A 78 5.81 31.93 -10.09
CA GLU A 78 6.45 30.74 -9.54
C GLU A 78 6.21 30.63 -8.03
N ILE A 79 5.73 29.45 -7.65
CA ILE A 79 5.42 29.05 -6.28
C ILE A 79 6.43 27.95 -5.92
N PRO A 80 7.44 28.23 -5.08
CA PRO A 80 8.38 27.21 -4.64
C PRO A 80 7.72 26.24 -3.66
N LEU A 81 8.08 24.96 -3.73
CA LEU A 81 7.66 23.94 -2.78
C LEU A 81 8.82 23.56 -1.87
N ALA A 82 8.55 23.47 -0.58
CA ALA A 82 9.51 23.06 0.43
C ALA A 82 9.35 21.56 0.76
N ALA A 83 10.47 20.86 0.91
CA ALA A 83 10.49 19.49 1.40
C ALA A 83 10.08 19.45 2.88
N THR A 84 9.11 18.62 3.21
CA THR A 84 8.60 18.39 4.57
C THR A 84 8.53 16.89 4.82
N ASN A 85 8.93 16.46 6.03
CA ASN A 85 8.80 15.07 6.43
C ASN A 85 7.42 14.83 7.06
N VAL A 86 6.63 13.94 6.46
CA VAL A 86 5.32 13.52 6.96
C VAL A 86 5.35 12.00 7.12
N ASN A 87 5.27 11.52 8.36
CA ASN A 87 5.26 10.08 8.69
C ASN A 87 6.46 9.29 8.11
N GLY A 88 7.65 9.89 8.09
CA GLY A 88 8.86 9.25 7.57
C GLY A 88 8.99 9.29 6.04
N LYS A 89 8.07 9.96 5.34
CA LYS A 89 8.12 10.23 3.90
C LYS A 89 8.40 11.70 3.63
N ILE A 90 9.17 11.97 2.58
CA ILE A 90 9.51 13.34 2.19
C ILE A 90 8.53 13.78 1.11
N LEU A 91 7.78 14.84 1.41
CA LEU A 91 6.77 15.42 0.55
C LEU A 91 7.10 16.89 0.31
N TYR A 92 6.86 17.36 -0.91
CA TYR A 92 7.03 18.75 -1.29
C TYR A 92 5.68 19.46 -1.13
N THR A 93 5.65 20.53 -0.34
CA THR A 93 4.44 21.28 0.00
C THR A 93 4.63 22.79 -0.12
N SER A 94 3.53 23.52 -0.25
CA SER A 94 3.49 24.98 -0.24
C SER A 94 2.30 25.45 0.60
N ASN A 95 2.39 26.67 1.14
CA ASN A 95 1.30 27.29 1.89
C ASN A 95 0.17 27.80 0.99
N GLN A 96 0.39 27.85 -0.33
CA GLN A 96 -0.63 28.23 -1.29
C GLN A 96 -1.53 27.04 -1.64
N LYS A 97 -2.77 27.32 -2.02
CA LYS A 97 -3.74 26.32 -2.47
C LYS A 97 -4.04 26.51 -3.96
N PRO A 98 -4.30 25.45 -4.72
CA PRO A 98 -4.75 25.59 -6.10
C PRO A 98 -6.13 26.26 -6.16
N ALA A 99 -6.35 27.03 -7.22
CA ALA A 99 -7.62 27.65 -7.56
C ALA A 99 -8.31 26.87 -8.69
N TYR A 100 -9.64 26.90 -8.71
CA TYR A 100 -10.43 26.36 -9.80
C TYR A 100 -10.15 27.09 -11.11
N LYS A 101 -10.27 26.38 -12.24
CA LYS A 101 -10.04 26.88 -13.62
C LYS A 101 -8.62 27.35 -13.93
N ASN A 102 -7.67 27.17 -13.02
CA ASN A 102 -6.28 27.54 -13.28
C ASN A 102 -5.50 26.35 -13.84
N LYS A 103 -4.60 26.66 -14.78
CA LYS A 103 -3.61 25.73 -15.32
C LYS A 103 -2.28 25.89 -14.58
N TYR A 104 -1.75 24.78 -14.11
CA TYR A 104 -0.51 24.72 -13.35
C TYR A 104 0.56 23.94 -14.12
N VAL A 105 1.79 24.47 -14.11
CA VAL A 105 2.96 23.80 -14.66
C VAL A 105 3.93 23.50 -13.52
N LEU A 106 4.11 22.23 -13.22
CA LEU A 106 5.08 21.72 -12.26
C LEU A 106 6.43 21.58 -12.93
N LYS A 107 7.47 22.15 -12.34
CA LYS A 107 8.87 22.01 -12.76
C LYS A 107 9.68 21.38 -11.64
N ILE A 108 10.43 20.34 -11.99
CA ILE A 108 11.23 19.58 -11.04
C ILE A 108 12.63 19.41 -11.62
N SER A 109 13.63 19.78 -10.82
CA SER A 109 15.05 19.58 -11.09
C SER A 109 15.64 18.75 -9.95
N ALA A 110 16.13 17.55 -10.23
CA ALA A 110 16.75 16.66 -9.25
C ALA A 110 18.18 16.28 -9.69
N PRO A 111 19.17 16.28 -8.78
CA PRO A 111 20.54 15.90 -9.13
C PRO A 111 20.62 14.47 -9.71
N GLY A 112 21.24 14.34 -10.89
CA GLY A 112 21.39 13.04 -11.57
C GLY A 112 20.18 12.62 -12.40
N PHE A 113 19.17 13.48 -12.57
CA PHE A 113 18.06 13.31 -13.49
C PHE A 113 17.95 14.54 -14.40
N GLY A 114 17.29 14.38 -15.56
CA GLY A 114 16.91 15.53 -16.39
C GLY A 114 15.78 16.33 -15.74
N ASP A 115 15.66 17.59 -16.14
CA ASP A 115 14.54 18.44 -15.72
C ASP A 115 13.22 17.87 -16.25
N VAL A 116 12.20 17.82 -15.38
CA VAL A 116 10.88 17.29 -15.72
C VAL A 116 9.85 18.39 -15.57
N GLU A 117 8.97 18.48 -16.56
CA GLU A 117 7.81 19.37 -16.55
C GLU A 117 6.52 18.57 -16.66
N ALA A 118 5.52 18.94 -15.87
CA ALA A 118 4.19 18.33 -15.91
C ALA A 118 3.12 19.42 -15.85
N THR A 119 2.03 19.24 -16.58
CA THR A 119 0.92 20.21 -16.62
C THR A 119 -0.36 19.59 -16.12
N SER A 120 -1.09 20.29 -15.25
CA SER A 120 -2.40 19.86 -14.74
C SER A 120 -3.32 21.06 -14.59
N GLU A 121 -4.63 20.84 -14.66
CA GLU A 121 -5.66 21.87 -14.54
C GLU A 121 -6.76 21.43 -13.57
N LEU A 122 -7.30 22.37 -12.78
CA LEU A 122 -8.44 22.07 -11.90
C LEU A 122 -9.75 22.38 -12.63
N PRO A 123 -10.65 21.39 -12.81
CA PRO A 123 -11.96 21.64 -13.39
C PRO A 123 -12.83 22.47 -12.44
N GLU A 124 -13.86 23.12 -12.99
CA GLU A 124 -14.86 23.86 -12.21
C GLU A 124 -15.71 22.90 -11.36
N PRO A 125 -16.10 23.27 -10.12
CA PRO A 125 -17.02 22.47 -9.33
C PRO A 125 -18.39 22.43 -10.01
N VAL A 126 -19.00 21.25 -10.02
CA VAL A 126 -20.36 21.08 -10.53
C VAL A 126 -21.36 21.59 -9.50
N SER A 127 -22.24 22.51 -9.90
CA SER A 127 -23.34 22.98 -9.05
C SER A 127 -24.38 21.87 -8.85
N ILE A 128 -24.65 21.51 -7.59
CA ILE A 128 -25.74 20.58 -7.26
C ILE A 128 -27.00 21.41 -7.03
N GLU A 129 -27.87 21.48 -8.04
CA GLU A 129 -29.06 22.33 -7.97
C GLU A 129 -30.17 21.77 -7.07
N ASN A 130 -30.34 20.44 -7.02
CA ASN A 130 -31.36 19.80 -6.19
C ASN A 130 -30.93 18.40 -5.74
N ILE A 131 -30.99 18.15 -4.44
CA ILE A 131 -30.87 16.82 -3.84
C ILE A 131 -32.29 16.38 -3.46
N SER A 132 -32.97 15.64 -4.34
CA SER A 132 -34.26 15.05 -4.00
C SER A 132 -34.07 13.81 -3.13
N THR A 133 -34.44 13.90 -1.85
CA THR A 133 -34.42 12.78 -0.88
C THR A 133 -35.66 11.88 -0.94
N LEU A 134 -36.45 11.99 -2.03
CA LEU A 134 -37.81 11.43 -2.12
C LEU A 134 -37.88 9.90 -2.22
N SER A 135 -36.75 9.19 -2.29
CA SER A 135 -36.71 7.72 -2.40
C SER A 135 -36.47 6.96 -1.09
N LEU A 136 -36.04 7.60 0.00
CA LEU A 136 -35.85 6.94 1.31
C LEU A 136 -37.01 7.18 2.29
N PHE A 137 -37.76 8.26 2.13
CA PHE A 137 -38.90 8.57 3.00
C PHE A 137 -40.16 7.74 2.67
N PHE A 138 -40.21 7.14 1.47
CA PHE A 138 -41.40 6.42 1.00
C PHE A 138 -41.57 5.03 1.64
N TRP A 139 -40.47 4.36 2.01
CA TRP A 139 -40.53 3.09 2.76
C TRP A 139 -40.70 3.28 4.28
N MET A 140 -40.35 4.45 4.82
CA MET A 140 -40.44 4.71 6.27
C MET A 140 -41.81 5.22 6.72
N ARG A 141 -42.71 5.59 5.79
CA ARG A 141 -44.04 6.14 6.10
C ARG A 141 -45.15 5.09 6.22
N SER A 142 -44.89 3.81 5.96
CA SER A 142 -45.92 2.76 6.05
C SER A 142 -46.11 2.16 7.46
N THR A 143 -45.38 2.64 8.47
CA THR A 143 -45.55 2.20 9.87
C THR A 143 -45.68 3.42 10.79
N SER A 144 -46.58 4.34 10.50
CA SER A 144 -46.94 5.42 11.42
C SER A 144 -48.03 4.98 12.40
N THR A 145 -47.70 4.05 13.30
CA THR A 145 -48.32 4.01 14.62
C THR A 145 -47.29 3.54 15.64
N ILE A 146 -47.17 4.32 16.71
CA ILE A 146 -46.40 4.09 17.95
C ILE A 146 -44.99 4.72 17.96
N SER A 147 -45.02 6.05 18.17
CA SER A 147 -44.29 6.73 19.24
C SER A 147 -43.62 5.79 20.26
N SER A 148 -42.31 5.99 20.50
CA SER A 148 -41.44 5.36 21.52
C SER A 148 -40.53 4.20 21.07
N ALA A 149 -39.40 4.51 20.44
CA ALA A 149 -38.25 3.59 20.48
C ALA A 149 -36.84 4.25 20.39
N PRO A 150 -36.51 5.36 21.09
CA PRO A 150 -35.11 5.78 21.19
C PRO A 150 -34.26 4.89 22.13
N LYS A 151 -34.86 3.91 22.84
CA LYS A 151 -34.13 3.05 23.81
C LYS A 151 -33.54 1.77 23.23
N LEU A 152 -34.02 1.31 22.06
CA LEU A 152 -33.61 0.02 21.51
C LEU A 152 -32.31 0.12 20.70
N PHE A 153 -32.10 1.25 20.01
CA PHE A 153 -30.89 1.49 19.22
C PHE A 153 -29.63 1.68 20.08
N ALA A 154 -29.74 2.38 21.21
CA ALA A 154 -28.61 2.59 22.13
C ALA A 154 -28.10 1.27 22.76
N LYS A 155 -29.02 0.31 23.01
CA LYS A 155 -28.64 -0.97 23.62
C LYS A 155 -28.00 -1.94 22.62
N VAL A 156 -28.34 -1.81 21.34
CA VAL A 156 -27.72 -2.60 20.26
C VAL A 156 -26.29 -2.12 20.00
N THR A 157 -26.03 -0.82 20.04
CA THR A 157 -24.67 -0.29 19.87
C THR A 157 -23.72 -0.68 21.00
N GLU A 158 -24.20 -0.76 22.25
CA GLU A 158 -23.35 -1.24 23.37
C GLU A 158 -23.02 -2.74 23.29
N LEU A 159 -23.96 -3.56 22.81
CA LEU A 159 -23.72 -4.99 22.60
C LEU A 159 -22.66 -5.24 21.52
N TYR A 160 -22.69 -4.48 20.42
CA TYR A 160 -21.68 -4.60 19.37
C TYR A 160 -20.28 -4.17 19.84
N PHE A 161 -20.20 -3.12 20.65
CA PHE A 161 -18.92 -2.64 21.18
C PHE A 161 -18.30 -3.65 22.17
N SER A 162 -19.12 -4.31 23.01
CA SER A 162 -18.61 -5.32 23.94
C SER A 162 -18.16 -6.60 23.23
N ILE A 163 -18.88 -7.05 22.20
CA ILE A 163 -18.50 -8.22 21.40
C ILE A 163 -17.19 -7.95 20.64
N PHE A 164 -17.03 -6.76 20.07
CA PHE A 164 -15.81 -6.39 19.36
C PHE A 164 -14.60 -6.30 20.30
N PHE A 165 -14.80 -5.78 21.52
CA PHE A 165 -13.76 -5.71 22.55
C PHE A 165 -13.34 -7.12 23.03
N TRP A 166 -14.31 -8.01 23.27
CA TRP A 166 -14.06 -9.42 23.64
C TRP A 166 -13.34 -10.20 22.54
N MET A 167 -13.66 -9.96 21.27
CA MET A 167 -12.95 -10.58 20.16
C MET A 167 -11.49 -10.14 20.09
N SER A 168 -11.19 -8.87 20.39
CA SER A 168 -9.81 -8.37 20.41
C SER A 168 -8.98 -8.97 21.56
N GLU A 169 -9.54 -9.12 22.76
CA GLU A 169 -8.86 -9.75 23.90
C GLU A 169 -8.60 -11.24 23.67
N MET A 170 -9.53 -11.96 23.04
CA MET A 170 -9.31 -13.37 22.68
C MET A 170 -8.18 -13.53 21.65
N THR A 171 -8.07 -12.63 20.66
CA THR A 171 -6.96 -12.72 19.69
C THR A 171 -5.60 -12.49 20.34
N PHE A 172 -5.50 -11.58 21.31
CA PHE A 172 -4.29 -11.36 22.10
C PHE A 172 -3.93 -12.57 22.97
N PHE A 173 -4.91 -13.21 23.60
CA PHE A 173 -4.68 -14.42 24.40
C PHE A 173 -4.20 -15.61 23.54
N VAL A 174 -4.78 -15.81 22.35
CA VAL A 174 -4.35 -16.87 21.44
C VAL A 174 -2.93 -16.61 20.93
N PHE A 175 -2.59 -15.38 20.58
CA PHE A 175 -1.21 -15.02 20.18
C PHE A 175 -0.21 -15.24 21.31
N SER A 176 -0.54 -14.84 22.53
CA SER A 176 0.32 -15.04 23.71
C SER A 176 0.53 -16.53 24.01
N LEU A 177 -0.52 -17.35 23.91
CA LEU A 177 -0.44 -18.80 24.10
C LEU A 177 0.43 -19.46 23.02
N ILE A 178 0.29 -19.06 21.75
CA ILE A 178 1.12 -19.57 20.64
C ILE A 178 2.60 -19.23 20.88
N VAL A 179 2.90 -18.00 21.33
CA VAL A 179 4.27 -17.59 21.67
C VAL A 179 4.83 -18.43 22.83
N LEU A 180 4.03 -18.69 23.86
CA LEU A 180 4.44 -19.55 25.00
C LEU A 180 4.69 -21.01 24.60
N ILE A 181 3.85 -21.57 23.71
CA ILE A 181 4.02 -22.93 23.17
C ILE A 181 5.26 -22.99 22.27
N SER A 182 5.52 -21.96 21.46
CA SER A 182 6.73 -21.91 20.63
C SER A 182 8.01 -21.82 21.46
N ALA A 183 8.01 -21.06 22.56
CA ALA A 183 9.15 -20.92 23.45
C ALA A 183 9.46 -22.22 24.22
N SER A 184 8.44 -23.00 24.59
CA SER A 184 8.64 -24.31 25.25
C SER A 184 9.13 -25.38 24.27
N LEU A 185 8.68 -25.37 23.01
CA LEU A 185 9.21 -26.26 21.95
C LEU A 185 10.69 -25.99 21.63
N ILE A 186 11.12 -24.72 21.65
CA ILE A 186 12.54 -24.35 21.45
C ILE A 186 13.41 -24.86 22.61
N SER A 187 12.90 -24.83 23.85
CA SER A 187 13.60 -25.39 25.02
C SER A 187 13.77 -26.91 24.93
N ILE A 188 12.76 -27.64 24.46
CA ILE A 188 12.82 -29.10 24.28
C ILE A 188 13.81 -29.49 23.17
N SER A 189 13.88 -28.70 22.08
CA SER A 189 14.87 -28.87 21.01
C SER A 189 16.31 -28.72 21.51
N SER A 190 16.58 -27.73 22.37
CA SER A 190 17.92 -27.55 22.96
C SER A 190 18.33 -28.65 23.93
N ILE A 191 17.38 -29.24 24.66
CA ILE A 191 17.65 -30.37 25.57
C ILE A 191 17.96 -31.65 24.78
N CYS A 192 17.28 -31.91 23.66
CA CYS A 192 17.61 -33.03 22.77
C CYS A 192 19.00 -32.89 22.12
N PHE A 193 19.43 -31.66 21.80
CA PHE A 193 20.76 -31.40 21.23
C PHE A 193 21.88 -31.63 22.25
N LEU A 194 21.63 -31.35 23.54
CA LEU A 194 22.56 -31.62 24.64
C LEU A 194 22.68 -33.10 24.98
N ILE A 195 21.57 -33.86 24.97
CA ILE A 195 21.59 -35.31 25.22
C ILE A 195 22.27 -36.07 24.06
N GLY A 196 22.10 -35.61 22.81
CA GLY A 196 22.81 -36.18 21.66
C GLY A 196 24.33 -35.98 21.70
N PHE A 197 24.81 -34.91 22.34
CA PHE A 197 26.25 -34.65 22.46
C PHE A 197 26.93 -35.50 23.54
N VAL A 198 26.22 -35.86 24.61
CA VAL A 198 26.77 -36.67 25.72
C VAL A 198 26.95 -38.14 25.34
N ILE A 199 26.17 -38.67 24.38
CA ILE A 199 26.28 -40.08 23.94
C ILE A 199 27.46 -40.30 22.95
N MET A 200 28.06 -39.22 22.40
CA MET A 200 29.18 -39.30 21.44
C MET A 200 30.57 -39.07 22.06
N SER A 201 30.68 -38.95 23.39
CA SER A 201 31.95 -38.64 24.06
C SER A 201 32.37 -39.64 25.15
N GLU A 202 32.08 -40.93 24.99
CA GLU A 202 32.79 -41.98 25.73
C GLU A 202 33.56 -42.87 24.74
N PRO A 203 34.89 -43.04 24.91
CA PRO A 203 35.75 -43.82 24.02
C PRO A 203 35.60 -45.34 24.20
#